data_AF-A0A9X2XPB5-F1
#
_entry.id   AF-A0A9X2XPB5-F1
#
_cell.length_a   1.000
_cell.length_b   1.000
_cell.length_c   1.000
_cell.angle_alpha   90.00
_cell.angle_beta   90.00
_cell.angle_gamma   90.00
#
_symmetry.space_group_name_H-M   'P 1'
#
loop_
_entity.id
_entity.type
_entity.pdbx_description
1 polymer ?
#
loop_
_entity_poly.entity_id
_entity_poly.type
_entity_poly.pdbx_seq_one_letter_code
_entity_poly.pdbx_strand_id
1 'polypeptide(L)'
;MQFEFVSDETFQTILERDYDELQRCLGSKAAKSVLILAGSIVEALLSDYFIENLPAGHTQATILNLALSNLLDLAENEGLISRSDKNLATVIKDYRNLIHPGREVRKNEQFDFETAELSFKILNLLIRKIERKYREKFGYTADDIMASLNEDWNYHSIYSSVITRLSIAEKNKLIDELVSQENKLKSKFVKFEGEFNYENTYENIEEVKSLVTELKPILKQETILSYLKELVHAVTSGHSLQALALYNLFHEDLHLLPEQEQEMVSIYMLSLYSDISENSSDLAVEKTYSTIGKYTKTEKGKDYLKSVCGFAIPHFGGAGVNYEFDVLEQILNSFSEAVKDEVLADLKAKLLPLENVPANIKKDFVEPAVKRGILSFE
;
A
#
# COMPACT_ATOMS: atom_id res chain seq x y z
N MET A 1 -10.47 23.63 16.62
CA MET A 1 -9.22 22.91 17.03
C MET A 1 -8.91 21.94 15.91
N GLN A 2 -7.65 21.79 15.49
CA GLN A 2 -7.30 20.84 14.43
C GLN A 2 -6.99 19.46 15.03
N PHE A 3 -7.48 18.40 14.38
CA PHE A 3 -7.37 17.02 14.85
C PHE A 3 -6.45 16.18 13.95
N GLU A 4 -5.35 16.76 13.48
CA GLU A 4 -4.40 16.14 12.53
C GLU A 4 -3.77 14.82 12.99
N PHE A 5 -3.85 14.51 14.29
CA PHE A 5 -3.34 13.24 14.84
C PHE A 5 -4.33 12.07 14.69
N VAL A 6 -5.57 12.35 14.28
CA VAL A 6 -6.62 11.35 14.04
C VAL A 6 -6.38 10.70 12.69
N SER A 7 -6.41 9.37 12.65
CA SER A 7 -6.01 8.62 11.46
C SER A 7 -7.01 8.74 10.32
N ASP A 8 -8.30 8.62 10.62
CA ASP A 8 -9.35 8.64 9.60
C ASP A 8 -9.83 10.06 9.30
N GLU A 9 -9.75 10.47 8.03
CA GLU A 9 -10.15 11.81 7.57
C GLU A 9 -11.62 12.14 7.85
N THR A 10 -12.50 11.11 7.84
CA THR A 10 -13.92 11.30 8.14
C THR A 10 -14.09 11.61 9.63
N PHE A 11 -13.42 10.86 10.51
CA PHE A 11 -13.39 11.16 11.94
C PHE A 11 -12.77 12.53 12.22
N GLN A 12 -11.65 12.88 11.57
CA GLN A 12 -11.03 14.20 11.72
C GLN A 12 -12.03 15.32 11.38
N THR A 13 -12.67 15.23 10.21
CA THR A 13 -13.66 16.23 9.75
C THR A 13 -14.83 16.37 10.75
N ILE A 14 -15.35 15.23 11.23
CA ILE A 14 -16.43 15.20 12.22
C ILE A 14 -15.99 15.84 13.53
N LEU A 15 -14.81 15.50 14.03
CA LEU A 15 -14.26 16.01 15.29
C LEU A 15 -14.01 17.52 15.24
N GLU A 16 -13.45 18.03 14.14
CA GLU A 16 -13.22 19.46 13.93
C GLU A 16 -14.55 20.23 13.91
N ARG A 17 -15.53 19.73 13.13
CA ARG A 17 -16.87 20.30 13.07
C ARG A 17 -17.54 20.33 14.45
N ASP A 18 -17.56 19.19 15.15
CA ASP A 18 -18.26 19.04 16.43
C ASP A 18 -17.59 19.83 17.54
N TYR A 19 -16.26 19.95 17.51
CA TYR A 19 -15.52 20.79 18.46
C TYR A 19 -15.80 22.27 18.24
N ASP A 20 -15.82 22.73 16.98
CA ASP A 20 -16.15 24.11 16.64
C ASP A 20 -17.61 24.44 17.02
N GLU A 21 -18.55 23.51 16.82
CA GLU A 21 -19.92 23.64 17.29
C GLU A 21 -19.98 23.73 18.83
N LEU A 22 -19.25 22.86 19.53
CA LEU A 22 -19.16 22.87 20.99
C LEU A 22 -18.67 24.23 21.49
N GLN A 23 -17.66 24.82 20.86
CA GLN A 23 -17.15 26.14 21.23
C GLN A 23 -18.20 27.24 21.08
N ARG A 24 -19.01 27.19 20.01
CA ARG A 24 -20.13 28.12 19.82
C ARG A 24 -21.21 27.93 20.89
N CYS A 25 -21.54 26.69 21.24
CA CYS A 25 -22.46 26.37 22.34
C CYS A 25 -21.96 26.85 23.70
N LEU A 26 -20.66 26.76 23.94
CA LEU A 26 -20.04 27.28 25.15
C LEU A 26 -20.18 28.82 25.22
N GLY A 27 -19.88 29.52 24.12
CA GLY A 27 -20.03 30.98 24.03
C GLY A 27 -21.47 31.48 24.18
N SER A 28 -22.45 30.69 23.74
CA SER A 28 -23.88 31.01 23.88
C SER A 28 -24.53 30.51 25.18
N LYS A 29 -23.75 29.87 26.05
CA LYS A 29 -24.22 29.25 27.31
C LYS A 29 -25.24 28.14 27.12
N ALA A 30 -25.21 27.43 25.99
CA ALA A 30 -26.04 26.27 25.72
C ALA A 30 -25.50 25.01 26.45
N ALA A 31 -25.67 24.97 27.77
CA ALA A 31 -25.08 23.95 28.65
C ALA A 31 -25.35 22.51 28.19
N LYS A 32 -26.61 22.17 27.87
CA LYS A 32 -26.99 20.82 27.43
C LYS A 32 -26.26 20.39 26.16
N SER A 33 -26.12 21.29 25.18
CA SER A 33 -25.44 21.01 23.92
C SER A 33 -23.95 20.77 24.13
N VAL A 34 -23.29 21.59 24.96
CA VAL A 34 -21.88 21.39 25.33
C VAL A 34 -21.66 20.01 25.94
N LEU A 35 -22.54 19.60 26.85
CA LEU A 35 -22.45 18.31 27.52
C LEU A 35 -22.62 17.12 26.56
N ILE A 36 -23.60 17.20 25.65
CA ILE A 36 -23.84 16.14 24.65
C ILE A 36 -22.66 16.03 23.68
N LEU A 37 -22.22 17.17 23.12
CA LEU A 37 -21.12 17.21 22.16
C LEU A 37 -19.81 16.73 22.79
N ALA A 38 -19.52 17.09 24.05
CA ALA A 38 -18.33 16.62 24.74
C ALA A 38 -18.26 15.09 24.81
N GLY A 39 -19.40 14.42 25.07
CA GLY A 39 -19.46 12.96 25.06
C GLY A 39 -19.26 12.35 23.68
N SER A 40 -19.88 12.94 22.65
CA SER A 40 -19.72 12.48 21.27
C SER A 40 -18.28 12.62 20.76
N ILE A 41 -17.58 13.71 21.11
CA ILE A 41 -16.18 13.92 20.71
C ILE A 41 -15.26 12.87 21.36
N VAL A 42 -15.44 12.57 22.66
CA VAL A 42 -14.64 11.51 23.32
C VAL A 42 -14.91 10.15 22.69
N GLU A 43 -16.18 9.83 22.37
CA GLU A 43 -16.56 8.58 21.70
C GLU A 43 -15.90 8.46 20.32
N ALA A 44 -15.93 9.52 19.52
CA ALA A 44 -15.30 9.55 18.20
C ALA A 44 -13.77 9.37 18.29
N LEU A 45 -13.09 10.06 19.21
CA LEU A 45 -11.64 9.93 19.41
C LEU A 45 -11.22 8.52 19.82
N LEU A 46 -11.94 7.90 20.75
CA LEU A 46 -11.63 6.55 21.19
C LEU A 46 -11.94 5.53 20.10
N SER A 47 -13.00 5.75 19.32
CA SER A 47 -13.36 4.89 18.19
C SER A 47 -12.26 4.88 17.13
N ASP A 48 -11.80 6.06 16.69
CA ASP A 48 -10.68 6.15 15.74
C ASP A 48 -9.44 5.42 16.26
N TYR A 49 -9.06 5.66 17.52
CA TYR A 49 -7.86 5.07 18.10
C TYR A 49 -7.91 3.55 18.12
N PHE A 50 -9.06 2.97 18.48
CA PHE A 50 -9.22 1.52 18.52
C PHE A 50 -9.46 0.88 17.16
N ILE A 51 -9.94 1.62 16.16
CA ILE A 51 -10.00 1.12 14.78
C ILE A 51 -8.58 1.00 14.22
N GLU A 52 -7.73 1.98 14.52
CA GLU A 52 -6.31 1.95 14.20
C GLU A 52 -5.55 0.87 15.01
N ASN A 53 -6.00 0.62 16.24
CA ASN A 53 -5.37 -0.30 17.18
C ASN A 53 -6.35 -1.33 17.71
N LEU A 54 -6.84 -2.20 16.82
CA LEU A 54 -7.86 -3.18 17.16
C LEU A 54 -7.42 -4.04 18.35
N PRO A 55 -8.11 -3.94 19.50
CA PRO A 55 -7.86 -4.84 20.63
C PRO A 55 -8.18 -6.28 20.22
N ALA A 56 -7.50 -7.24 20.85
CA ALA A 56 -7.69 -8.66 20.53
C ALA A 56 -9.18 -9.06 20.64
N GLY A 57 -9.70 -9.71 19.59
CA GLY A 57 -11.10 -10.15 19.53
C GLY A 57 -12.11 -9.06 19.11
N HIS A 58 -11.66 -7.85 18.80
CA HIS A 58 -12.52 -6.78 18.28
C HIS A 58 -12.33 -6.61 16.76
N THR A 59 -13.42 -6.26 16.08
CA THR A 59 -13.41 -5.80 14.69
C THR A 59 -13.74 -4.31 14.64
N GLN A 60 -13.45 -3.64 13.52
CA GLN A 60 -13.87 -2.25 13.29
C GLN A 60 -15.38 -2.07 13.51
N ALA A 61 -16.20 -2.98 12.99
CA ALA A 61 -17.64 -2.98 13.19
C ALA A 61 -18.02 -3.15 14.67
N THR A 62 -17.28 -3.96 15.43
CA THR A 62 -17.48 -4.09 16.87
C THR A 62 -17.17 -2.78 17.59
N ILE A 63 -16.03 -2.15 17.32
CA ILE A 63 -15.62 -0.88 17.94
C ILE A 63 -16.64 0.22 17.70
N LEU A 64 -17.09 0.40 16.45
CA LEU A 64 -18.09 1.42 16.09
C LEU A 64 -19.45 1.23 16.78
N ASN A 65 -19.76 0.01 17.23
CA ASN A 65 -21.01 -0.29 17.95
C ASN A 65 -20.86 -0.25 19.47
N LEU A 66 -19.66 -0.03 20.01
CA LEU A 66 -19.46 0.06 21.45
C LEU A 66 -20.03 1.36 22.00
N ALA A 67 -20.72 1.26 23.14
CA ALA A 67 -21.07 2.43 23.93
C ALA A 67 -19.80 3.09 24.50
N LEU A 68 -19.83 4.41 24.69
CA LEU A 68 -18.73 5.17 25.32
C LEU A 68 -18.23 4.57 26.64
N SER A 69 -19.09 3.94 27.45
CA SER A 69 -18.64 3.23 28.66
C SER A 69 -17.61 2.15 28.35
N ASN A 70 -17.88 1.35 27.33
CA ASN A 70 -17.07 0.21 26.96
C ASN A 70 -15.77 0.68 26.29
N LEU A 71 -15.83 1.76 25.50
CA LEU A 71 -14.64 2.42 24.95
C LEU A 71 -13.74 2.98 26.06
N LEU A 72 -14.31 3.57 27.11
CA LEU A 72 -13.55 4.05 28.27
C LEU A 72 -12.96 2.90 29.10
N ASP A 73 -13.67 1.78 29.21
CA ASP A 73 -13.14 0.56 29.84
C ASP A 73 -11.94 0.03 29.05
N LEU A 74 -12.05 -0.07 27.72
CA LEU A 74 -10.94 -0.45 26.85
C LEU A 74 -9.77 0.54 26.97
N ALA A 75 -10.03 1.84 27.00
CA ALA A 75 -8.99 2.87 27.11
C ALA A 75 -8.20 2.79 28.42
N GLU A 76 -8.85 2.44 29.52
CA GLU A 76 -8.16 2.17 30.78
C GLU A 76 -7.34 0.87 30.70
N ASN A 77 -7.93 -0.21 30.18
CA ASN A 77 -7.29 -1.52 30.11
C ASN A 77 -6.03 -1.52 29.21
N GLU A 78 -6.09 -0.80 28.08
CA GLU A 78 -4.97 -0.63 27.13
C GLU A 78 -3.98 0.47 27.57
N GLY A 79 -4.18 1.09 28.74
CA GLY A 79 -3.29 2.13 29.28
C GLY A 79 -3.28 3.44 28.49
N LEU A 80 -4.29 3.66 27.63
CA LEU A 80 -4.49 4.92 26.90
C LEU A 80 -4.81 6.07 27.87
N ILE A 81 -5.63 5.78 28.87
CA ILE A 81 -6.00 6.71 29.94
C ILE A 81 -5.81 6.05 31.31
N SER A 82 -5.62 6.85 32.37
CA SER A 82 -5.56 6.32 33.73
C SER A 82 -6.96 6.05 34.30
N ARG A 83 -7.03 5.28 35.40
CA ARG A 83 -8.27 5.11 36.17
C ARG A 83 -8.90 6.43 36.61
N SER A 84 -8.08 7.39 37.02
CA SER A 84 -8.55 8.74 37.35
C SER A 84 -9.16 9.46 36.15
N ASP A 85 -8.58 9.30 34.96
CA ASP A 85 -9.11 9.91 33.74
C ASP A 85 -10.45 9.28 33.34
N LYS A 86 -10.59 7.96 33.46
CA LYS A 86 -11.85 7.26 33.24
C LYS A 86 -12.95 7.73 34.20
N ASN A 87 -12.61 7.92 35.47
CA ASN A 87 -13.56 8.46 36.45
C ASN A 87 -14.05 9.85 36.04
N LEU A 88 -13.15 10.72 35.56
CA LEU A 88 -13.52 12.03 35.02
C LEU A 88 -14.36 11.92 33.75
N ALA A 89 -14.00 11.03 32.82
CA ALA A 89 -14.73 10.80 31.57
C ALA A 89 -16.14 10.22 31.80
N THR A 90 -16.35 9.49 32.90
CA THR A 90 -17.66 8.96 33.29
C THR A 90 -18.69 10.08 33.50
N VAL A 91 -18.25 11.24 33.99
CA VAL A 91 -19.08 12.44 34.13
C VAL A 91 -19.60 12.89 32.76
N ILE A 92 -18.71 13.00 31.76
CA ILE A 92 -19.06 13.35 30.38
C ILE A 92 -20.04 12.32 29.79
N LYS A 93 -19.75 11.02 29.97
CA LYS A 93 -20.61 9.92 29.50
C LYS A 93 -22.03 10.03 30.06
N ASP A 94 -22.16 10.34 31.34
CA ASP A 94 -23.47 10.45 31.97
C ASP A 94 -24.27 11.62 31.38
N TYR A 95 -23.62 12.74 31.08
CA TYR A 95 -24.33 13.86 30.46
C TYR A 95 -24.66 13.67 28.98
N ARG A 96 -23.91 12.85 28.22
CA ARG A 96 -24.26 12.52 26.81
C ARG A 96 -25.69 12.02 26.67
N ASN A 97 -26.14 11.12 27.56
CA ASN A 97 -27.50 10.57 27.44
C ASN A 97 -28.60 11.53 27.95
N LEU A 98 -28.28 12.78 28.31
CA LEU A 98 -29.28 13.85 28.52
C LEU A 98 -30.00 14.23 27.22
N ILE A 99 -29.52 13.76 26.06
CA ILE A 99 -30.26 13.85 24.79
C ILE A 99 -31.67 13.24 24.91
N HIS A 100 -31.88 12.29 25.83
CA HIS A 100 -33.19 11.73 26.13
C HIS A 100 -33.85 12.47 27.31
N PRO A 101 -34.93 13.26 27.10
CA PRO A 101 -35.58 14.00 28.20
C PRO A 101 -36.09 13.10 29.33
N GLY A 102 -36.50 11.86 29.01
CA GLY A 102 -36.92 10.88 30.02
C GLY A 102 -35.80 10.43 30.96
N ARG A 103 -34.51 10.64 30.64
CA ARG A 103 -33.41 10.41 31.57
C ARG A 103 -33.36 11.51 32.63
N GLU A 104 -33.52 12.76 32.22
CA GLU A 104 -33.52 13.96 33.06
C GLU A 104 -34.61 13.85 34.14
N VAL A 105 -35.84 13.49 33.74
CA VAL A 105 -36.98 13.29 34.66
C VAL A 105 -36.74 12.13 35.62
N ARG A 106 -36.28 10.97 35.13
CA ARG A 106 -36.14 9.76 35.96
C ARG A 106 -35.02 9.85 37.00
N LYS A 107 -33.92 10.52 36.65
CA LYS A 107 -32.75 10.65 37.53
C LYS A 107 -32.72 11.97 38.29
N ASN A 108 -33.66 12.89 38.00
CA ASN A 108 -33.64 14.26 38.51
C ASN A 108 -32.26 14.91 38.31
N GLU A 109 -31.65 14.67 37.13
CA GLU A 109 -30.32 15.20 36.82
C GLU A 109 -30.41 16.72 36.66
N GLN A 110 -29.64 17.44 37.48
CA GLN A 110 -29.51 18.89 37.39
C GLN A 110 -28.17 19.19 36.72
N PHE A 111 -28.18 20.11 35.76
CA PHE A 111 -26.98 20.60 35.10
C PHE A 111 -27.14 22.10 34.86
N ASP A 112 -26.02 22.81 34.96
CA ASP A 112 -25.91 24.25 34.76
C ASP A 112 -24.75 24.55 33.83
N PHE A 113 -24.47 25.84 33.66
CA PHE A 113 -23.38 26.26 32.80
C PHE A 113 -22.01 25.91 33.42
N GLU A 114 -21.88 25.96 34.75
CA GLU A 114 -20.67 25.55 35.47
C GLU A 114 -20.33 24.07 35.20
N THR A 115 -21.36 23.21 35.17
CA THR A 115 -21.24 21.79 34.81
C THR A 115 -20.75 21.60 33.37
N ALA A 116 -21.27 22.42 32.44
CA ALA A 116 -20.83 22.41 31.04
C ALA A 116 -19.37 22.88 30.88
N GLU A 117 -18.96 23.93 31.60
CA GLU A 117 -17.57 24.39 31.62
C GLU A 117 -16.62 23.34 32.18
N LEU A 118 -17.02 22.62 33.24
CA LEU A 118 -16.24 21.53 33.79
C LEU A 118 -16.07 20.40 32.78
N SER A 119 -17.15 19.96 32.13
CA SER A 119 -17.12 18.95 31.07
C SER A 119 -16.23 19.35 29.90
N PHE A 120 -16.25 20.62 29.48
CA PHE A 120 -15.35 21.13 28.45
C PHE A 120 -13.87 21.06 28.88
N LYS A 121 -13.55 21.40 30.13
CA LYS A 121 -12.18 21.27 30.66
C LYS A 121 -11.72 19.82 30.71
N ILE A 122 -12.59 18.89 31.12
CA ILE A 122 -12.30 17.45 31.14
C ILE A 122 -12.08 16.94 29.71
N LEU A 123 -12.93 17.33 28.75
CA LEU A 123 -12.78 17.00 27.34
C LEU A 123 -11.39 17.40 26.82
N ASN A 124 -10.99 18.66 27.00
CA ASN A 124 -9.68 19.14 26.54
C ASN A 124 -8.50 18.43 27.22
N LEU A 125 -8.66 17.98 28.47
CA LEU A 125 -7.67 17.14 29.13
C LEU A 125 -7.59 15.76 28.48
N LEU A 126 -8.72 15.13 28.17
CA LEU A 126 -8.76 13.83 27.50
C LEU A 126 -8.19 13.90 26.09
N ILE A 127 -8.54 14.93 25.30
CA ILE A 127 -8.00 15.14 23.95
C ILE A 127 -6.48 15.17 23.99
N ARG A 128 -5.87 16.02 24.83
CA ARG A 128 -4.40 16.11 24.94
C ARG A 128 -3.74 14.79 25.36
N LYS A 129 -4.40 14.01 26.21
CA LYS A 129 -3.87 12.72 26.66
C LYS A 129 -3.92 11.67 25.55
N ILE A 130 -5.04 11.60 24.84
CA ILE A 130 -5.22 10.69 23.71
C ILE A 130 -4.27 11.10 22.58
N GLU A 131 -4.20 12.37 22.22
CA GLU A 131 -3.26 12.91 21.23
C GLU A 131 -1.81 12.52 21.54
N ARG A 132 -1.36 12.70 22.79
CA ARG A 132 0.00 12.31 23.18
C ARG A 132 0.24 10.81 22.95
N LYS A 133 -0.76 9.97 23.25
CA LYS A 133 -0.68 8.53 23.04
C LYS A 133 -0.69 8.14 21.57
N TYR A 134 -1.44 8.85 20.73
CA TYR A 134 -1.32 8.76 19.28
C TYR A 134 0.10 9.07 18.84
N ARG A 135 0.67 10.22 19.21
CA ARG A 135 2.02 10.61 18.78
C ARG A 135 3.12 9.69 19.30
N GLU A 136 2.97 9.14 20.50
CA GLU A 136 3.90 8.11 21.02
C GLU A 136 3.90 6.87 20.12
N LYS A 137 2.72 6.45 19.65
CA LYS A 137 2.53 5.24 18.85
C LYS A 137 2.78 5.46 17.35
N PHE A 138 2.12 6.46 16.78
CA PHE A 138 2.14 6.92 15.39
C PHE A 138 2.97 8.19 15.25
N GLY A 139 4.28 8.05 15.45
CA GLY A 139 5.19 9.18 15.57
C GLY A 139 5.74 9.72 14.24
N TYR A 140 5.37 9.09 13.12
CA TYR A 140 5.91 9.42 11.81
C TYR A 140 4.79 9.55 10.78
N THR A 141 5.06 10.35 9.77
CA THR A 141 4.24 10.49 8.56
C THR A 141 4.93 9.83 7.37
N ALA A 142 4.17 9.62 6.29
CA ALA A 142 4.73 9.21 5.00
C ALA A 142 5.79 10.20 4.51
N ASP A 143 5.55 11.50 4.68
CA ASP A 143 6.47 12.55 4.23
C ASP A 143 7.79 12.50 5.02
N ASP A 144 7.74 12.26 6.34
CA ASP A 144 8.94 12.08 7.16
C ASP A 144 9.78 10.89 6.66
N ILE A 145 9.11 9.79 6.28
CA ILE A 145 9.76 8.59 5.77
C ILE A 145 10.37 8.83 4.39
N MET A 146 9.62 9.42 3.46
CA MET A 146 10.11 9.73 2.11
C MET A 146 11.29 10.70 2.15
N ALA A 147 11.22 11.74 2.99
CA ALA A 147 12.34 12.65 3.21
C ALA A 147 13.56 11.92 3.79
N SER A 148 13.38 11.08 4.81
CA SER A 148 14.48 10.34 5.44
C SER A 148 15.14 9.34 4.49
N LEU A 149 14.36 8.60 3.70
CA LEU A 149 14.87 7.68 2.68
C LEU A 149 15.68 8.42 1.60
N ASN A 150 15.24 9.62 1.22
CA ASN A 150 15.92 10.43 0.22
C ASN A 150 17.22 11.09 0.75
N GLU A 151 17.31 11.36 2.04
CA GLU A 151 18.44 12.09 2.64
C GLU A 151 19.51 11.17 3.26
N ASP A 152 19.12 10.05 3.87
CA ASP A 152 20.03 9.13 4.57
C ASP A 152 19.88 7.70 4.08
N TRP A 153 20.90 7.23 3.33
CA TRP A 153 20.99 5.85 2.89
C TRP A 153 20.86 4.84 4.03
N ASN A 154 21.38 5.14 5.23
CA ASN A 154 21.32 4.22 6.37
C ASN A 154 19.90 4.04 6.92
N TYR A 155 18.96 4.92 6.57
CA TYR A 155 17.58 4.81 6.99
C TYR A 155 16.92 3.49 6.54
N HIS A 156 17.35 2.93 5.40
CA HIS A 156 16.92 1.60 4.95
C HIS A 156 17.09 0.52 6.02
N SER A 157 18.14 0.59 6.84
CA SER A 157 18.40 -0.40 7.89
C SER A 157 17.36 -0.40 9.02
N ILE A 158 16.62 0.70 9.20
CA ILE A 158 15.58 0.85 10.22
C ILE A 158 14.18 1.02 9.63
N TYR A 159 14.03 1.08 8.30
CA TYR A 159 12.78 1.34 7.60
C TYR A 159 11.65 0.41 8.07
N SER A 160 11.86 -0.92 8.02
CA SER A 160 10.91 -1.92 8.54
C SER A 160 10.43 -1.66 9.96
N SER A 161 11.29 -1.12 10.83
CA SER A 161 10.91 -0.80 12.22
C SER A 161 10.09 0.49 12.29
N VAL A 162 10.42 1.49 11.47
CA VAL A 162 9.75 2.79 11.49
C VAL A 162 8.34 2.72 10.87
N ILE A 163 8.15 2.00 9.76
CA ILE A 163 6.83 1.88 9.10
C ILE A 163 5.75 1.26 10.00
N THR A 164 6.14 0.49 11.03
CA THR A 164 5.19 -0.05 12.03
C THR A 164 4.56 1.03 12.91
N ARG A 165 5.18 2.21 12.96
CA ARG A 165 4.75 3.39 13.71
C ARG A 165 4.08 4.43 12.82
N LEU A 166 3.60 4.03 11.65
CA LEU A 166 2.66 4.82 10.85
C LEU A 166 1.22 4.44 11.20
N SER A 167 0.31 5.41 11.11
CA SER A 167 -1.13 5.12 11.10
C SER A 167 -1.53 4.43 9.78
N ILE A 168 -2.73 3.85 9.70
CA ILE A 168 -3.27 3.26 8.47
C ILE A 168 -3.30 4.29 7.35
N ALA A 169 -3.71 5.53 7.64
CA ALA A 169 -3.74 6.60 6.64
C ALA A 169 -2.34 6.93 6.13
N GLU A 170 -1.35 7.06 7.01
CA GLU A 170 0.03 7.34 6.61
C GLU A 170 0.68 6.15 5.88
N LYS A 171 0.30 4.91 6.20
CA LYS A 171 0.73 3.74 5.40
C LYS A 171 0.17 3.78 3.99
N ASN A 172 -1.11 4.13 3.84
CA ASN A 172 -1.76 4.27 2.53
C ASN A 172 -1.09 5.40 1.73
N LYS A 173 -0.86 6.56 2.36
CA LYS A 173 -0.12 7.67 1.75
C LYS A 173 1.29 7.26 1.34
N LEU A 174 2.01 6.51 2.19
CA LEU A 174 3.35 6.04 1.87
C LEU A 174 3.37 5.11 0.65
N ILE A 175 2.42 4.17 0.54
CA ILE A 175 2.37 3.31 -0.65
C ILE A 175 2.00 4.10 -1.91
N ASP A 176 1.14 5.13 -1.82
CA ASP A 176 0.86 6.04 -2.94
C ASP A 176 2.13 6.79 -3.40
N GLU A 177 2.91 7.32 -2.46
CA GLU A 177 4.17 8.00 -2.75
C GLU A 177 5.22 7.06 -3.37
N LEU A 178 5.32 5.83 -2.87
CA LEU A 178 6.21 4.81 -3.43
C LEU A 178 5.77 4.39 -4.84
N VAL A 179 4.47 4.21 -5.10
CA VAL A 179 3.94 3.92 -6.45
C VAL A 179 4.20 5.08 -7.40
N SER A 180 4.06 6.32 -6.93
CA SER A 180 4.42 7.51 -7.71
C SER A 180 5.91 7.53 -8.07
N GLN A 181 6.78 7.18 -7.12
CA GLN A 181 8.22 7.08 -7.38
C GLN A 181 8.58 5.95 -8.33
N GLU A 182 7.94 4.79 -8.22
CA GLU A 182 8.13 3.70 -9.17
C GLU A 182 7.78 4.15 -10.60
N ASN A 183 6.65 4.84 -10.78
CA ASN A 183 6.28 5.39 -12.08
C ASN A 183 7.32 6.36 -12.62
N LYS A 184 7.86 7.23 -11.78
CA LYS A 184 8.96 8.13 -12.16
C LYS A 184 10.19 7.35 -12.59
N LEU A 185 10.61 6.33 -11.84
CA LEU A 185 11.77 5.50 -12.20
C LEU A 185 11.55 4.80 -13.54
N LYS A 186 10.40 4.15 -13.73
CA LYS A 186 10.08 3.45 -14.98
C LYS A 186 9.87 4.40 -16.16
N SER A 187 9.48 5.65 -15.94
CA SER A 187 9.36 6.66 -17.01
C SER A 187 10.69 6.98 -17.69
N LYS A 188 11.83 6.66 -17.03
CA LYS A 188 13.17 6.80 -17.60
C LYS A 188 13.54 5.66 -18.56
N PHE A 189 12.70 4.63 -18.70
CA PHE A 189 12.93 3.57 -19.67
C PHE A 189 12.84 4.16 -21.07
N VAL A 190 13.66 3.66 -22.01
CA VAL A 190 13.76 4.22 -23.37
C VAL A 190 12.40 4.28 -24.06
N LYS A 191 11.53 3.31 -23.79
CA LYS A 191 10.14 3.25 -24.28
C LYS A 191 9.28 4.46 -23.90
N PHE A 192 9.53 5.07 -22.75
CA PHE A 192 8.71 6.15 -22.16
C PHE A 192 9.44 7.49 -22.11
N GLU A 193 10.68 7.55 -22.61
CA GLU A 193 11.51 8.73 -22.51
C GLU A 193 10.85 9.92 -23.23
N GLY A 194 10.67 11.02 -22.49
CA GLY A 194 10.05 12.24 -23.00
C GLY A 194 8.52 12.23 -23.06
N GLU A 195 7.85 11.14 -22.68
CA GLU A 195 6.38 11.08 -22.61
C GLU A 195 5.82 11.72 -21.34
N PHE A 196 6.60 11.72 -20.25
CA PHE A 196 6.16 12.16 -18.92
C PHE A 196 7.17 13.12 -18.28
N ASN A 197 6.65 14.14 -17.59
CA ASN A 197 7.46 15.07 -16.79
C ASN A 197 7.08 14.93 -15.33
N TYR A 198 7.95 14.31 -14.54
CA TYR A 198 7.80 14.20 -13.09
C TYR A 198 8.59 15.30 -12.40
N GLU A 199 8.07 15.79 -11.28
CA GLU A 199 8.83 16.69 -10.42
C GLU A 199 10.05 15.98 -9.83
N ASN A 200 11.11 16.73 -9.57
CA ASN A 200 12.36 16.24 -8.99
C ASN A 200 12.27 16.05 -7.47
N THR A 201 11.16 15.50 -7.01
CA THR A 201 10.95 15.09 -5.62
C THR A 201 11.55 13.71 -5.42
N TYR A 202 12.28 13.53 -4.31
CA TYR A 202 12.92 12.29 -3.86
C TYR A 202 13.85 11.58 -4.89
N GLU A 203 14.79 12.31 -5.49
CA GLU A 203 15.69 11.79 -6.54
C GLU A 203 16.57 10.59 -6.12
N ASN A 204 16.84 10.43 -4.81
CA ASN A 204 17.77 9.41 -4.32
C ASN A 204 17.08 8.09 -3.93
N ILE A 205 15.76 7.97 -4.12
CA ILE A 205 15.02 6.74 -3.83
C ILE A 205 14.96 5.88 -5.10
N GLU A 206 15.79 4.85 -5.17
CA GLU A 206 15.88 3.93 -6.32
C GLU A 206 15.30 2.54 -6.02
N GLU A 207 15.44 2.03 -4.79
CA GLU A 207 15.06 0.65 -4.40
C GLU A 207 13.58 0.52 -3.99
N VAL A 208 12.68 1.15 -4.73
CA VAL A 208 11.25 1.27 -4.39
C VAL A 208 10.58 -0.09 -4.17
N LYS A 209 10.86 -1.08 -5.02
CA LYS A 209 10.29 -2.42 -4.87
C LYS A 209 10.60 -3.06 -3.52
N SER A 210 11.83 -2.90 -3.00
CA SER A 210 12.21 -3.44 -1.69
C SER A 210 11.41 -2.79 -0.57
N LEU A 211 11.28 -1.46 -0.62
CA LEU A 211 10.51 -0.68 0.35
C LEU A 211 9.02 -1.06 0.34
N VAL A 212 8.46 -1.31 -0.83
CA VAL A 212 7.08 -1.78 -0.98
C VAL A 212 6.92 -3.20 -0.44
N THR A 213 7.88 -4.10 -0.70
CA THR A 213 7.85 -5.47 -0.15
C THR A 213 7.85 -5.48 1.38
N GLU A 214 8.59 -4.58 2.02
CA GLU A 214 8.57 -4.43 3.49
C GLU A 214 7.27 -3.78 4.02
N LEU A 215 6.62 -2.93 3.22
CA LEU A 215 5.37 -2.24 3.59
C LEU A 215 4.12 -3.13 3.43
N LYS A 216 4.05 -3.96 2.39
CA LYS A 216 2.88 -4.81 2.08
C LYS A 216 2.34 -5.61 3.27
N PRO A 217 3.15 -6.27 4.11
CA PRO A 217 2.64 -7.08 5.22
C PRO A 217 1.84 -6.30 6.27
N ILE A 218 2.03 -4.99 6.35
CA ILE A 218 1.33 -4.12 7.31
C ILE A 218 0.22 -3.27 6.65
N LEU A 219 0.00 -3.43 5.35
CA LEU A 219 -1.13 -2.86 4.63
C LEU A 219 -2.37 -3.76 4.77
N LYS A 220 -3.54 -3.15 4.61
CA LYS A 220 -4.79 -3.90 4.48
C LYS A 220 -4.84 -4.61 3.12
N GLN A 221 -5.44 -5.79 3.08
CA GLN A 221 -5.59 -6.55 1.83
C GLN A 221 -6.43 -5.78 0.80
N GLU A 222 -7.40 -4.98 1.25
CA GLU A 222 -8.21 -4.11 0.40
C GLU A 222 -7.37 -3.05 -0.33
N THR A 223 -6.31 -2.53 0.32
CA THR A 223 -5.36 -1.59 -0.29
C THR A 223 -4.55 -2.27 -1.40
N ILE A 224 -4.08 -3.50 -1.18
CA ILE A 224 -3.37 -4.27 -2.23
C ILE A 224 -4.32 -4.55 -3.40
N LEU A 225 -5.55 -4.95 -3.11
CA LEU A 225 -6.59 -5.18 -4.11
C LEU A 225 -6.93 -3.94 -4.93
N SER A 226 -6.87 -2.72 -4.36
CA SER A 226 -7.12 -1.50 -5.15
C SER A 226 -6.03 -1.27 -6.20
N TYR A 227 -4.75 -1.44 -5.85
CA TYR A 227 -3.66 -1.32 -6.84
C TYR A 227 -3.69 -2.43 -7.89
N LEU A 228 -4.08 -3.65 -7.52
CA LEU A 228 -4.26 -4.73 -8.49
C LEU A 228 -5.40 -4.42 -9.48
N LYS A 229 -6.50 -3.81 -9.02
CA LYS A 229 -7.57 -3.33 -9.91
C LYS A 229 -7.10 -2.18 -10.80
N GLU A 230 -6.28 -1.29 -10.27
CA GLU A 230 -5.66 -0.21 -11.04
C GLU A 230 -4.72 -0.77 -12.12
N LEU A 231 -3.94 -1.81 -11.81
CA LEU A 231 -3.12 -2.54 -12.77
C LEU A 231 -3.97 -3.13 -13.90
N VAL A 232 -5.06 -3.81 -13.57
CA VAL A 232 -6.01 -4.33 -14.58
C VAL A 232 -6.57 -3.19 -15.43
N HIS A 233 -6.90 -2.05 -14.82
CA HIS A 233 -7.36 -0.87 -15.55
C HIS A 233 -6.29 -0.29 -16.48
N ALA A 234 -5.05 -0.19 -16.02
CA ALA A 234 -3.91 0.29 -16.81
C ALA A 234 -3.66 -0.63 -18.02
N VAL A 235 -3.67 -1.96 -17.81
CA VAL A 235 -3.55 -2.97 -18.87
C VAL A 235 -4.68 -2.83 -19.90
N THR A 236 -5.93 -2.73 -19.45
CA THR A 236 -7.10 -2.65 -20.35
C THR A 236 -7.22 -1.32 -21.08
N SER A 237 -6.65 -0.25 -20.52
CA SER A 237 -6.64 1.10 -21.13
C SER A 237 -5.38 1.39 -21.95
N GLY A 238 -4.40 0.48 -21.95
CA GLY A 238 -3.14 0.65 -22.67
C GLY A 238 -2.16 1.64 -22.01
N HIS A 239 -2.30 1.92 -20.72
CA HIS A 239 -1.37 2.77 -19.96
C HIS A 239 -0.14 1.95 -19.54
N SER A 240 0.75 1.69 -20.49
CA SER A 240 1.90 0.79 -20.34
C SER A 240 2.87 1.17 -19.22
N LEU A 241 3.14 2.47 -19.00
CA LEU A 241 3.98 2.92 -17.89
C LEU A 241 3.40 2.52 -16.53
N GLN A 242 2.14 2.90 -16.26
CA GLN A 242 1.43 2.56 -15.03
C GLN A 242 1.31 1.04 -14.87
N ALA A 243 1.03 0.32 -15.97
CA ALA A 243 0.94 -1.13 -15.95
C ALA A 243 2.28 -1.78 -15.56
N LEU A 244 3.41 -1.29 -16.10
CA LEU A 244 4.74 -1.78 -15.76
C LEU A 244 5.08 -1.49 -14.29
N ALA A 245 4.88 -0.26 -13.82
CA ALA A 245 5.16 0.14 -12.45
C ALA A 245 4.35 -0.70 -11.44
N LEU A 246 3.04 -0.76 -11.61
CA LEU A 246 2.17 -1.56 -10.73
C LEU A 246 2.45 -3.05 -10.85
N TYR A 247 2.73 -3.57 -12.04
CA TYR A 247 3.12 -4.98 -12.18
C TYR A 247 4.41 -5.27 -11.43
N ASN A 248 5.44 -4.42 -11.58
CA ASN A 248 6.70 -4.62 -10.88
C ASN A 248 6.52 -4.65 -9.36
N LEU A 249 5.66 -3.80 -8.82
CA LEU A 249 5.40 -3.76 -7.39
C LEU A 249 4.49 -4.89 -6.91
N PHE A 250 3.51 -5.36 -7.70
CA PHE A 250 2.41 -6.21 -7.22
C PHE A 250 2.25 -7.57 -7.94
N HIS A 251 3.16 -7.97 -8.84
CA HIS A 251 3.02 -9.24 -9.59
C HIS A 251 2.96 -10.51 -8.71
N GLU A 252 3.48 -10.47 -7.48
CA GLU A 252 3.40 -11.58 -6.51
C GLU A 252 1.99 -11.75 -5.92
N ASP A 253 1.20 -10.67 -5.93
CA ASP A 253 -0.14 -10.58 -5.35
C ASP A 253 -1.26 -10.82 -6.37
N LEU A 254 -0.94 -11.10 -7.64
CA LEU A 254 -1.94 -11.36 -8.69
C LEU A 254 -2.90 -12.51 -8.34
N HIS A 255 -2.52 -13.40 -7.42
CA HIS A 255 -3.40 -14.47 -6.93
C HIS A 255 -4.70 -13.96 -6.27
N LEU A 256 -4.75 -12.67 -5.91
CA LEU A 256 -5.93 -11.99 -5.37
C LEU A 256 -6.95 -11.58 -6.44
N LEU A 257 -6.56 -11.59 -7.72
CA LEU A 257 -7.44 -11.28 -8.86
C LEU A 257 -8.17 -12.54 -9.37
N PRO A 258 -9.29 -12.39 -10.11
CA PRO A 258 -9.88 -13.48 -10.88
C PRO A 258 -8.90 -14.07 -11.92
N GLU A 259 -8.98 -15.37 -12.20
CA GLU A 259 -8.05 -16.06 -13.11
C GLU A 259 -7.96 -15.43 -14.51
N GLN A 260 -9.08 -14.93 -15.03
CA GLN A 260 -9.13 -14.26 -16.32
C GLN A 260 -8.31 -12.95 -16.34
N GLU A 261 -8.34 -12.19 -15.26
CA GLU A 261 -7.59 -10.93 -15.12
C GLU A 261 -6.11 -11.21 -14.90
N GLN A 262 -5.77 -12.22 -14.09
CA GLN A 262 -4.39 -12.69 -13.91
C GLN A 262 -3.71 -12.99 -15.25
N GLU A 263 -4.38 -13.76 -16.10
CA GLU A 263 -3.86 -14.14 -17.40
C GLU A 263 -3.79 -12.97 -18.38
N MET A 264 -4.78 -12.08 -18.36
CA MET A 264 -4.77 -10.87 -19.17
C MET A 264 -3.56 -9.99 -18.86
N VAL A 265 -3.31 -9.73 -17.58
CA VAL A 265 -2.13 -8.98 -17.11
C VAL A 265 -0.85 -9.67 -17.57
N SER A 266 -0.76 -10.99 -17.39
CA SER A 266 0.45 -11.75 -17.76
C SER A 266 0.74 -11.72 -19.25
N ILE A 267 -0.28 -11.89 -20.09
CA ILE A 267 -0.14 -11.78 -21.55
C ILE A 267 0.29 -10.38 -21.96
N TYR A 268 -0.31 -9.34 -21.35
CA TYR A 268 0.07 -7.96 -21.61
C TYR A 268 1.55 -7.72 -21.27
N MET A 269 2.00 -8.16 -20.09
CA MET A 269 3.39 -7.97 -19.66
C MET A 269 4.39 -8.76 -20.51
N LEU A 270 4.05 -9.98 -20.96
CA LEU A 270 4.86 -10.72 -21.95
C LEU A 270 4.97 -9.95 -23.26
N SER A 271 3.87 -9.35 -23.73
CA SER A 271 3.88 -8.54 -24.96
C SER A 271 4.67 -7.24 -24.81
N LEU A 272 4.68 -6.64 -23.61
CA LEU A 272 5.40 -5.40 -23.34
C LEU A 272 6.92 -5.62 -23.28
N TYR A 273 7.39 -6.82 -22.94
CA TYR A 273 8.82 -7.10 -22.76
C TYR A 273 9.68 -6.69 -23.97
N SER A 274 9.21 -6.93 -25.20
CA SER A 274 9.97 -6.55 -26.40
C SER A 274 10.29 -5.06 -26.44
N ASP A 275 9.37 -4.24 -25.94
CA ASP A 275 9.44 -2.78 -25.98
C ASP A 275 10.32 -2.21 -24.86
N ILE A 276 10.52 -2.95 -23.77
CA ILE A 276 11.27 -2.50 -22.59
C ILE A 276 12.56 -3.30 -22.33
N SER A 277 12.91 -4.20 -23.25
CA SER A 277 14.03 -5.13 -23.10
C SER A 277 15.39 -4.43 -22.94
N GLU A 278 15.55 -3.20 -23.43
CA GLU A 278 16.75 -2.38 -23.22
C GLU A 278 17.04 -2.08 -21.74
N ASN A 279 16.03 -2.12 -20.88
CA ASN A 279 16.14 -1.92 -19.44
C ASN A 279 16.20 -3.25 -18.65
N SER A 280 16.69 -4.32 -19.29
CA SER A 280 16.75 -5.66 -18.69
C SER A 280 17.57 -5.74 -17.41
N SER A 281 18.54 -4.84 -17.15
CA SER A 281 19.26 -4.77 -15.87
C SER A 281 18.30 -4.60 -14.69
N ASP A 282 17.40 -3.64 -14.80
CA ASP A 282 16.49 -3.27 -13.72
C ASP A 282 15.44 -4.36 -13.54
N LEU A 283 14.87 -4.83 -14.66
CA LEU A 283 13.90 -5.92 -14.68
C LEU A 283 14.48 -7.22 -14.08
N ALA A 284 15.75 -7.51 -14.37
CA ALA A 284 16.44 -8.68 -13.83
C ALA A 284 16.65 -8.57 -12.32
N VAL A 285 17.23 -7.46 -11.85
CA VAL A 285 17.53 -7.23 -10.43
C VAL A 285 16.26 -7.25 -9.59
N GLU A 286 15.20 -6.61 -10.08
CA GLU A 286 13.92 -6.53 -9.38
C GLU A 286 13.08 -7.81 -9.51
N LYS A 287 13.49 -8.76 -10.35
CA LYS A 287 12.77 -10.01 -10.62
C LYS A 287 11.34 -9.78 -11.15
N THR A 288 11.14 -8.74 -11.96
CA THR A 288 9.82 -8.28 -12.43
C THR A 288 9.01 -9.40 -13.08
N TYR A 289 9.65 -10.32 -13.80
CA TYR A 289 8.97 -11.36 -14.57
C TYR A 289 8.91 -12.73 -13.88
N SER A 290 9.36 -12.83 -12.62
CA SER A 290 9.57 -14.12 -11.94
C SER A 290 8.30 -14.92 -11.62
N THR A 291 7.11 -14.32 -11.68
CA THR A 291 5.83 -15.01 -11.41
C THR A 291 4.94 -15.16 -12.65
N ILE A 292 5.36 -14.67 -13.82
CA ILE A 292 4.47 -14.50 -14.98
C ILE A 292 3.85 -15.80 -15.50
N GLY A 293 4.61 -16.89 -15.47
CA GLY A 293 4.18 -18.22 -15.92
C GLY A 293 3.17 -18.89 -14.99
N LYS A 294 3.15 -18.54 -13.69
CA LYS A 294 2.13 -19.01 -12.74
C LYS A 294 0.71 -18.57 -13.15
N TYR A 295 0.64 -17.44 -13.85
CA TYR A 295 -0.61 -16.76 -14.21
C TYR A 295 -0.95 -16.88 -15.70
N THR A 296 -0.12 -17.56 -16.49
CA THR A 296 -0.30 -17.76 -17.93
C THR A 296 -0.71 -19.22 -18.20
N LYS A 297 -1.99 -19.47 -18.54
CA LYS A 297 -2.56 -20.84 -18.51
C LYS A 297 -3.01 -21.36 -19.88
N THR A 298 -3.45 -20.47 -20.76
CA THR A 298 -4.03 -20.80 -22.07
C THR A 298 -2.97 -20.92 -23.15
N GLU A 299 -3.35 -21.57 -24.26
CA GLU A 299 -2.52 -21.65 -25.47
C GLU A 299 -2.12 -20.26 -25.98
N LYS A 300 -3.02 -19.28 -25.90
CA LYS A 300 -2.70 -17.89 -26.27
C LYS A 300 -1.52 -17.36 -25.45
N GLY A 301 -1.50 -17.62 -24.15
CA GLY A 301 -0.39 -17.24 -23.28
C GLY A 301 0.93 -17.92 -23.66
N LYS A 302 0.88 -19.21 -24.00
CA LYS A 302 2.05 -19.95 -24.50
C LYS A 302 2.55 -19.40 -25.84
N ASP A 303 1.67 -18.97 -26.73
CA ASP A 303 2.05 -18.35 -28.01
C ASP A 303 2.79 -17.03 -27.79
N TYR A 304 2.41 -16.24 -26.79
CA TYR A 304 3.17 -15.05 -26.40
C TYR A 304 4.54 -15.40 -25.80
N LEU A 305 4.64 -16.46 -24.99
CA LEU A 305 5.93 -16.96 -24.50
C LEU A 305 6.86 -17.37 -25.66
N LYS A 306 6.33 -18.11 -26.66
CA LYS A 306 7.08 -18.46 -27.88
C LYS A 306 7.49 -17.21 -28.67
N SER A 307 6.65 -16.18 -28.68
CA SER A 307 6.95 -14.90 -29.32
C SER A 307 8.09 -14.16 -28.63
N VAL A 308 8.11 -14.13 -27.28
CA VAL A 308 9.21 -13.57 -26.50
C VAL A 308 10.52 -14.33 -26.76
N CYS A 309 10.49 -15.65 -26.77
CA CYS A 309 11.67 -16.46 -27.09
C CYS A 309 12.16 -16.22 -28.53
N GLY A 310 11.24 -16.08 -29.49
CA GLY A 310 11.55 -15.72 -30.86
C GLY A 310 12.15 -14.32 -31.00
N PHE A 311 11.65 -13.35 -30.23
CA PHE A 311 12.18 -12.00 -30.13
C PHE A 311 13.62 -12.00 -29.58
N ALA A 312 13.91 -12.82 -28.56
CA ALA A 312 15.22 -12.86 -27.93
C ALA A 312 16.36 -13.24 -28.90
N ILE A 313 16.09 -14.14 -29.87
CA ILE A 313 17.11 -14.68 -30.79
C ILE A 313 17.89 -13.56 -31.54
N PRO A 314 17.24 -12.64 -32.27
CA PRO A 314 17.96 -11.60 -33.00
C PRO A 314 18.27 -10.33 -32.18
N HIS A 315 17.67 -10.15 -30.98
CA HIS A 315 17.79 -8.88 -30.23
C HIS A 315 18.75 -8.95 -29.05
N PHE A 316 19.01 -10.14 -28.49
CA PHE A 316 19.94 -10.25 -27.37
C PHE A 316 21.37 -10.00 -27.82
N GLY A 317 22.14 -9.28 -27.00
CA GLY A 317 23.55 -9.04 -27.28
C GLY A 317 24.17 -7.84 -26.57
N GLY A 318 25.40 -7.51 -26.97
CA GLY A 318 26.13 -6.37 -26.42
C GLY A 318 26.47 -6.53 -24.92
N ALA A 319 26.56 -5.40 -24.21
CA ALA A 319 26.95 -5.38 -22.80
C ALA A 319 25.83 -5.84 -21.84
N GLY A 320 24.57 -5.74 -22.27
CA GLY A 320 23.38 -6.07 -21.47
C GLY A 320 22.98 -7.55 -21.49
N VAL A 321 23.62 -8.36 -22.35
CA VAL A 321 23.20 -9.75 -22.65
C VAL A 321 22.99 -10.64 -21.41
N ASN A 322 23.78 -10.46 -20.36
CA ASN A 322 23.59 -11.25 -19.14
C ASN A 322 22.24 -10.96 -18.47
N TYR A 323 21.86 -9.69 -18.39
CA TYR A 323 20.58 -9.30 -17.78
C TYR A 323 19.39 -9.71 -18.66
N GLU A 324 19.52 -9.62 -19.98
CA GLU A 324 18.50 -10.11 -20.92
C GLU A 324 18.24 -11.61 -20.71
N PHE A 325 19.30 -12.40 -20.54
CA PHE A 325 19.18 -13.82 -20.19
C PHE A 325 18.62 -14.03 -18.78
N ASP A 326 18.98 -13.20 -17.79
CA ASP A 326 18.41 -13.30 -16.45
C ASP A 326 16.88 -13.09 -16.49
N VAL A 327 16.38 -12.12 -17.27
CA VAL A 327 14.93 -11.92 -17.45
C VAL A 327 14.30 -13.10 -18.20
N LEU A 328 14.94 -13.59 -19.28
CA LEU A 328 14.45 -14.76 -20.00
C LEU A 328 14.35 -15.99 -19.09
N GLU A 329 15.32 -16.21 -18.21
CA GLU A 329 15.31 -17.30 -17.23
C GLU A 329 14.21 -17.11 -16.20
N GLN A 330 13.96 -15.88 -15.72
CA GLN A 330 12.82 -15.60 -14.85
C GLN A 330 11.50 -15.97 -15.52
N ILE A 331 11.32 -15.57 -16.78
CA ILE A 331 10.14 -15.92 -17.57
C ILE A 331 10.04 -17.44 -17.69
N LEU A 332 11.05 -18.12 -18.25
CA LEU A 332 11.01 -19.56 -18.51
C LEU A 332 10.81 -20.40 -17.23
N ASN A 333 11.51 -20.05 -16.15
CA ASN A 333 11.44 -20.80 -14.88
C ASN A 333 10.14 -20.55 -14.11
N SER A 334 9.35 -19.54 -14.49
CA SER A 334 8.03 -19.31 -13.90
C SER A 334 6.93 -20.19 -14.50
N PHE A 335 7.17 -20.84 -15.64
CA PHE A 335 6.27 -21.81 -16.26
C PHE A 335 6.52 -23.23 -15.75
N SER A 336 5.58 -24.14 -15.99
CA SER A 336 5.78 -25.58 -15.72
C SER A 336 6.83 -26.18 -16.66
N GLU A 337 7.54 -27.21 -16.19
CA GLU A 337 8.57 -27.91 -16.99
C GLU A 337 8.03 -28.38 -18.35
N ALA A 338 6.78 -28.88 -18.40
CA ALA A 338 6.17 -29.31 -19.66
C ALA A 338 6.02 -28.18 -20.69
N VAL A 339 5.64 -26.97 -20.25
CA VAL A 339 5.52 -25.80 -21.15
C VAL A 339 6.90 -25.29 -21.53
N LYS A 340 7.83 -25.26 -20.57
CA LYS A 340 9.21 -24.86 -20.81
C LYS A 340 9.87 -25.77 -21.86
N ASP A 341 9.76 -27.09 -21.72
CA ASP A 341 10.29 -28.06 -22.68
C ASP A 341 9.70 -27.87 -24.09
N GLU A 342 8.39 -27.64 -24.18
CA GLU A 342 7.70 -27.37 -25.45
C GLU A 342 8.26 -26.12 -26.14
N VAL A 343 8.42 -25.02 -25.41
CA VAL A 343 8.93 -23.76 -25.95
C VAL A 343 10.41 -23.86 -26.31
N LEU A 344 11.22 -24.54 -25.49
CA LEU A 344 12.64 -24.75 -25.78
C LEU A 344 12.83 -25.66 -27.00
N ALA A 345 11.95 -26.64 -27.23
CA ALA A 345 11.95 -27.44 -28.44
C ALA A 345 11.63 -26.60 -29.70
N ASP A 346 10.63 -25.72 -29.63
CA ASP A 346 10.30 -24.77 -30.70
C ASP A 346 11.47 -23.80 -30.98
N LEU A 347 12.08 -23.26 -29.92
CA LEU A 347 13.25 -22.39 -30.00
C LEU A 347 14.44 -23.09 -30.65
N LYS A 348 14.72 -24.34 -30.25
CA LYS A 348 15.78 -25.18 -30.84
C LYS A 348 15.51 -25.44 -32.32
N ALA A 349 14.27 -25.75 -32.70
CA ALA A 349 13.89 -25.98 -34.10
C ALA A 349 14.14 -24.75 -34.98
N LYS A 350 13.91 -23.54 -34.46
CA LYS A 350 14.19 -22.26 -35.16
C LYS A 350 15.67 -21.99 -35.40
N LEU A 351 16.55 -22.61 -34.61
CA LEU A 351 18.01 -22.45 -34.70
C LEU A 351 18.69 -23.57 -35.52
N LEU A 352 17.95 -24.58 -35.97
CA LEU A 352 18.50 -25.68 -36.74
C LEU A 352 18.25 -25.53 -38.26
N PRO A 353 19.24 -25.90 -39.11
CA PRO A 353 20.58 -26.34 -38.75
C PRO A 353 21.47 -25.16 -38.31
N LEU A 354 22.31 -25.38 -37.28
CA LEU A 354 23.17 -24.33 -36.70
C LEU A 354 24.11 -23.70 -37.75
N GLU A 355 24.49 -24.44 -38.79
CA GLU A 355 25.31 -23.94 -39.89
C GLU A 355 24.74 -22.68 -40.54
N ASN A 356 23.40 -22.59 -40.63
CA ASN A 356 22.69 -21.48 -41.25
C ASN A 356 22.45 -20.29 -40.30
N VAL A 357 22.75 -20.44 -39.01
CA VAL A 357 22.57 -19.36 -38.02
C VAL A 357 23.66 -18.31 -38.20
N PRO A 358 23.31 -17.02 -38.33
CA PRO A 358 24.26 -15.91 -38.40
C PRO A 358 25.28 -15.91 -37.24
N ALA A 359 26.52 -15.52 -37.53
CA ALA A 359 27.62 -15.56 -36.54
C ALA A 359 27.36 -14.69 -35.30
N ASN A 360 26.68 -13.55 -35.46
CA ASN A 360 26.27 -12.71 -34.34
C ASN A 360 25.26 -13.44 -33.45
N ILE A 361 24.23 -14.06 -34.02
CA ILE A 361 23.23 -14.83 -33.24
C ILE A 361 23.88 -16.02 -32.53
N LYS A 362 24.86 -16.69 -33.17
CA LYS A 362 25.62 -17.77 -32.51
C LYS A 362 26.32 -17.27 -31.25
N LYS A 363 27.04 -16.17 -31.37
CA LYS A 363 27.83 -15.58 -30.29
C LYS A 363 26.95 -14.96 -29.19
N ASP A 364 25.92 -14.22 -29.58
CA ASP A 364 25.16 -13.36 -28.68
C ASP A 364 23.96 -14.07 -28.05
N PHE A 365 23.43 -15.13 -28.69
CA PHE A 365 22.31 -15.91 -28.18
C PHE A 365 22.64 -17.39 -27.96
N VAL A 366 23.11 -18.11 -28.98
CA VAL A 366 23.26 -19.58 -28.91
C VAL A 366 24.30 -20.00 -27.87
N GLU A 367 25.50 -19.43 -27.91
CA GLU A 367 26.59 -19.74 -26.98
C GLU A 367 26.20 -19.44 -25.51
N PRO A 368 25.67 -18.25 -25.17
CA PRO A 368 25.17 -17.98 -23.82
C PRO A 368 24.04 -18.90 -23.38
N ALA A 369 23.06 -19.17 -24.26
CA ALA A 369 21.94 -20.06 -23.95
C ALA A 369 22.42 -21.49 -23.62
N VAL A 370 23.42 -22.00 -24.36
CA VAL A 370 24.04 -23.30 -24.07
C VAL A 370 24.83 -23.26 -22.77
N LYS A 371 25.63 -22.21 -22.55
CA LYS A 371 26.42 -22.04 -21.32
C LYS A 371 25.55 -21.98 -20.06
N ARG A 372 24.37 -21.36 -20.14
CA ARG A 372 23.39 -21.26 -19.06
C ARG A 372 22.51 -22.52 -18.92
N GLY A 373 22.64 -23.49 -19.84
CA GLY A 373 21.84 -24.71 -19.82
C GLY A 373 20.39 -24.52 -20.28
N ILE A 374 20.06 -23.41 -20.94
CA ILE A 374 18.75 -23.14 -21.52
C ILE A 374 18.53 -23.99 -22.77
N LEU A 375 19.58 -24.16 -23.59
CA LEU A 375 19.55 -24.98 -24.80
C LEU A 375 20.66 -26.03 -24.78
N SER A 376 20.40 -27.17 -25.42
CA SER A 376 21.40 -28.18 -25.71
C SER A 376 21.31 -28.62 -27.18
N PHE A 377 22.45 -28.69 -27.84
CA PHE A 377 22.59 -29.19 -29.20
C PHE A 377 23.46 -30.44 -29.15
N GLU A 378 23.02 -31.49 -29.85
CA GLU A 378 23.76 -32.75 -29.95
C GLU A 378 24.90 -32.65 -30.96
#